data_AF-Q9ZSG1-F1
#
_entry.id   AF-Q9ZSG1-F1
#
_cell.length_a   1.000
_cell.length_b   1.000
_cell.length_c   1.000
_cell.angle_alpha   90.00
_cell.angle_beta   90.00
_cell.angle_gamma   90.00
#
_symmetry.space_group_name_H-M   'P 1'
#
loop_
_entity.id
_entity.type
_entity.pdbx_description
1 polymer ?
#
loop_
_entity_poly.entity_id
_entity_poly.type
_entity_poly.pdbx_seq_one_letter_code
_entity_poly.pdbx_strand_id
1 'polypeptide(L)' 'NTSHVMYDCDPKNKYKKIHDKNIFDKRDKHWPDLKLTKADALKHQIFWEYQFK' A
#
# COMPACT_ATOMS: atom_id res chain seq x y z
N ASN A 1 12.40 -22.61 -18.61
CA ASN A 1 11.28 -22.08 -17.81
C ASN A 1 11.85 -21.02 -16.88
N THR A 2 11.88 -19.76 -17.31
CA THR A 2 12.52 -18.66 -16.57
C THR A 2 11.47 -17.58 -16.30
N SER A 3 10.55 -17.88 -15.38
CA SER A 3 9.74 -16.83 -14.76
C SER A 3 10.67 -16.02 -13.84
N HIS A 4 11.22 -14.93 -14.35
CA HIS A 4 11.95 -13.98 -13.52
C HIS A 4 10.94 -13.24 -12.65
N VAL A 5 11.24 -13.12 -11.36
CA VAL A 5 10.39 -12.35 -10.47
C VAL A 5 10.62 -10.88 -10.72
N MET A 6 9.56 -10.16 -11.08
CA MET A 6 9.58 -8.74 -11.36
C MET A 6 9.18 -7.98 -10.10
N TYR A 7 10.08 -7.10 -9.65
CA TYR A 7 9.89 -6.18 -8.53
C TYR A 7 10.40 -4.79 -8.96
N ASP A 8 9.91 -3.72 -8.33
CA ASP A 8 10.39 -2.35 -8.57
C ASP A 8 10.36 -1.95 -10.06
N CYS A 9 9.26 -2.26 -10.74
CA CYS A 9 9.17 -2.16 -12.21
C CYS A 9 9.24 -0.71 -12.72
N ASP A 10 8.76 0.25 -11.92
CA ASP A 10 8.88 1.69 -12.20
C ASP A 10 9.29 2.45 -10.93
N PRO A 11 10.60 2.58 -10.67
CA PRO A 11 11.09 3.25 -9.46
C PRO A 11 10.81 4.77 -9.43
N LYS A 12 10.35 5.36 -10.54
CA LYS A 12 10.00 6.78 -10.61
C LYS A 12 8.53 7.01 -10.25
N ASN A 13 7.69 5.98 -10.32
CA ASN A 13 6.29 6.08 -9.96
C ASN A 13 6.13 6.14 -8.44
N LYS A 14 5.53 7.22 -7.96
CA LYS A 14 5.36 7.44 -6.52
C LYS A 14 3.96 7.06 -6.09
N TYR A 15 3.87 6.31 -5.01
CA TYR A 15 2.61 6.01 -4.35
C TYR A 15 1.88 7.31 -3.95
N LYS A 16 0.59 7.39 -4.30
CA LYS A 16 -0.29 8.49 -3.90
C LYS A 16 -1.09 8.06 -2.68
N LYS A 17 -0.94 8.80 -1.58
CA LYS A 17 -1.71 8.54 -0.36
C LYS A 17 -3.20 8.69 -0.62
N ILE A 18 -3.97 7.75 -0.07
CA ILE A 18 -5.44 7.81 -0.11
C ILE A 18 -5.88 8.73 1.02
N HIS A 19 -6.39 9.91 0.66
CA HIS A 19 -6.94 10.87 1.63
C HIS A 19 -8.44 10.67 1.88
N ASP A 20 -9.14 10.04 0.94
CA ASP A 20 -10.55 9.72 1.10
C ASP A 20 -10.71 8.58 2.12
N LYS A 21 -11.39 8.88 3.23
CA LYS A 21 -11.62 7.94 4.32
C LYS A 21 -12.46 6.73 3.88
N ASN A 22 -13.44 6.91 2.99
CA ASN A 22 -14.27 5.81 2.49
C ASN A 22 -13.45 4.84 1.63
N ILE A 23 -12.54 5.37 0.81
CA ILE A 23 -11.63 4.54 0.02
C ILE A 23 -10.65 3.81 0.95
N PHE A 24 -10.11 4.50 1.95
CA PHE A 24 -9.24 3.88 2.94
C PHE A 24 -9.95 2.75 3.71
N ASP A 25 -11.15 3.01 4.25
CA ASP A 25 -11.89 2.02 5.04
C ASP A 25 -12.26 0.77 4.23
N LYS A 26 -12.57 0.94 2.93
CA LYS A 26 -12.78 -0.19 2.02
C LYS A 26 -11.52 -1.03 1.85
N ARG A 27 -10.35 -0.39 1.69
CA ARG A 27 -9.07 -1.11 1.58
C ARG A 27 -8.71 -1.78 2.89
N ASP A 28 -8.75 -1.06 3.99
CA ASP A 28 -8.41 -1.53 5.33
C ASP A 28 -9.23 -2.77 5.73
N LYS A 29 -10.51 -2.83 5.35
CA LYS A 29 -11.36 -4.01 5.57
C LYS A 29 -10.89 -5.29 4.86
N HIS A 30 -10.34 -5.17 3.65
CA HIS A 30 -9.97 -6.33 2.81
C HIS A 30 -8.46 -6.59 2.78
N TRP A 31 -7.66 -5.56 3.06
CA TRP A 31 -6.21 -5.58 3.00
C TRP A 31 -5.61 -4.69 4.09
N PRO A 32 -5.79 -5.08 5.38
CA PRO A 32 -5.31 -4.30 6.51
C PRO A 32 -3.78 -4.33 6.62
N ASP A 33 -3.22 -3.26 7.18
CA ASP A 33 -1.87 -3.30 7.72
C ASP A 33 -1.92 -3.99 9.10
N LEU A 34 -1.38 -5.21 9.17
CA LEU A 34 -1.37 -5.99 10.41
C LEU A 34 -0.25 -5.59 11.38
N LYS A 35 0.69 -4.74 10.95
CA LYS A 35 1.82 -4.28 11.76
C LYS A 35 1.52 -2.98 12.50
N LEU A 36 0.64 -2.15 11.94
CA LEU A 36 0.30 -0.82 12.47
C LEU A 36 -1.14 -0.80 12.99
N THR A 37 -1.41 0.13 13.91
CA THR A 37 -2.79 0.46 14.25
C THR A 37 -3.50 1.07 13.04
N LYS A 38 -4.83 0.96 12.96
CA LYS A 38 -5.60 1.58 11.87
C LYS A 38 -5.35 3.10 11.75
N ALA A 39 -5.17 3.79 12.87
CA ALA A 39 -4.88 5.21 12.89
C ALA A 39 -3.51 5.54 12.27
N ASP A 40 -2.49 4.75 12.63
CA ASP A 40 -1.14 4.89 12.06
C ASP A 40 -1.12 4.47 10.59
N ALA A 41 -1.83 3.40 10.24
CA ALA A 41 -1.98 2.92 8.87
C ALA A 41 -2.64 4.00 7.98
N LEU A 42 -3.68 4.70 8.48
CA LEU A 42 -4.33 5.81 7.77
C LEU A 42 -3.37 6.97 7.52
N LYS A 43 -2.59 7.35 8.53
CA LYS A 43 -1.66 8.48 8.49
C LYS A 43 -0.43 8.20 7.60
N HIS A 44 0.14 7.02 7.74
CA HIS A 44 1.43 6.68 7.17
C HIS A 44 1.31 5.90 5.86
N GLN A 45 0.37 4.95 5.77
CA GLN A 45 0.13 4.09 4.60
C GLN A 45 1.40 3.38 4.08
N ILE A 46 2.39 3.15 4.97
CA ILE A 46 3.72 2.60 4.63
C ILE A 46 3.59 1.22 3.98
N PHE A 47 2.69 0.38 4.47
CA PHE A 47 2.48 -0.95 3.93
C PHE A 47 2.08 -0.91 2.44
N TRP A 48 1.06 -0.13 2.08
CA TRP A 48 0.62 -0.02 0.69
C TRP A 48 1.60 0.76 -0.18
N GLU A 49 2.33 1.73 0.38
CA GLU A 49 3.43 2.38 -0.33
C GLU A 49 4.52 1.37 -0.72
N TYR A 50 4.88 0.46 0.18
CA TYR A 50 5.86 -0.58 -0.07
C TYR A 50 5.38 -1.60 -1.11
N GLN A 51 4.11 -2.03 -1.02
CA GLN A 51 3.51 -2.97 -1.98
C GLN A 51 3.25 -2.37 -3.37
N PHE A 52 3.21 -1.04 -3.49
CA PHE A 52 3.04 -0.36 -4.77
C PHE A 52 4.34 -0.26 -5.59
N LYS A 53 5.49 -0.30 -4.91
CA LYS A 53 6.82 -0.30 -5.54
C LYS A 53 7.06 -1.67 -6.17
#